data_AF-A0A938LYY8-F1
#
_entry.id   AF-A0A938LYY8-F1
#
_cell.length_a   1.000
_cell.length_b   1.000
_cell.length_c   1.000
_cell.angle_alpha   90.00
_cell.angle_beta   90.00
_cell.angle_gamma   90.00
#
_symmetry.space_group_name_H-M   'P 1'
#
loop_
_entity.id
_entity.type
_entity.pdbx_description
1 polymer ?
#
loop_
_entity_poly.entity_id
_entity_poly.type
_entity_poly.pdbx_seq_one_letter_code
_entity_poly.pdbx_strand_id
1 'polypeptide(L)'
;MAIRQVGEHTAELHQPPTPHWKLESWLRYTLLEDGTIEMTLECVPHAKTFRNGYIGLFFASYIHQPQSLDIHFLGHPANDVGAEARWIRGVTPRHGVHPTHLAFDDRREFPHDVDFPLSLVFNFSDHRYREPWYYGVSHGMALVQMFRPRDRVRLSQSPSGGGQGNPAWDFQWFIPDYEIGKCYQFVMRAMYLPFESAEQVTKSTAEHRAALQK
;
A
#
# COMPACT_ATOMS: atom_id res chain seq x y z
N MET A 1 9.20 14.29 15.42
CA MET A 1 8.01 14.34 14.56
C MET A 1 7.04 15.35 15.13
N ALA A 2 6.25 16.01 14.30
CA ALA A 2 5.21 16.93 14.74
C ALA A 2 3.95 16.76 13.88
N ILE A 3 2.78 16.77 14.52
CA ILE A 3 1.48 16.77 13.84
C ILE A 3 0.88 18.17 13.90
N ARG A 4 0.26 18.62 12.81
CA ARG A 4 -0.38 19.93 12.70
C ARG A 4 -1.65 19.81 11.86
N GLN A 5 -2.66 20.60 12.19
CA GLN A 5 -3.76 20.88 11.27
C GLN A 5 -3.28 21.96 10.28
N VAL A 6 -3.35 21.66 8.98
CA VAL A 6 -2.85 22.56 7.91
C VAL A 6 -3.97 23.04 6.98
N GLY A 7 -5.20 22.58 7.21
CA GLY A 7 -6.43 23.03 6.57
C GLY A 7 -7.65 22.60 7.39
N GLU A 8 -8.83 23.05 6.99
CA GLU A 8 -10.09 22.72 7.70
C GLU A 8 -10.28 21.20 7.85
N HIS A 9 -9.98 20.45 6.78
CA HIS A 9 -10.11 18.99 6.71
C HIS A 9 -8.77 18.28 6.48
N THR A 10 -7.64 18.92 6.81
CA THR A 10 -6.31 18.38 6.52
C THR A 10 -5.39 18.41 7.74
N ALA A 11 -4.83 17.24 8.07
CA ALA A 11 -3.76 17.09 9.05
C ALA A 11 -2.46 16.67 8.36
N GLU A 12 -1.33 17.21 8.83
CA GLU A 12 0.02 16.89 8.35
C GLU A 12 0.87 16.36 9.51
N LEU A 13 1.55 15.25 9.27
CA LEU A 13 2.63 14.73 10.08
C LEU A 13 3.97 15.02 9.39
N HIS A 14 4.80 15.85 10.03
CA HIS A 14 6.17 16.10 9.59
C HIS A 14 7.17 15.25 10.39
N GLN A 15 8.01 14.51 9.67
CA GLN A 15 9.18 13.82 10.19
C GLN A 15 10.43 14.54 9.66
N PRO A 16 11.24 15.18 10.52
CA PRO A 16 12.52 15.74 10.10
C PRO A 16 13.46 14.63 9.60
N PRO A 17 14.58 14.96 8.91
CA PRO A 17 15.50 13.95 8.38
C PRO A 17 15.84 12.88 9.41
N THR A 18 15.45 11.63 9.13
CA THR A 18 15.64 10.52 10.06
C THR A 18 17.12 10.31 10.39
N PRO A 19 17.49 9.92 11.63
CA PRO A 19 18.90 9.85 12.02
C PRO A 19 19.76 8.95 11.14
N HIS A 20 19.23 7.78 10.75
CA HIS A 20 19.94 6.78 9.95
C HIS A 20 19.80 7.03 8.44
N TRP A 21 18.57 7.15 7.95
CA TRP A 21 18.31 7.23 6.51
C TRP A 21 18.46 8.64 5.95
N LYS A 22 18.45 9.68 6.79
CA LYS A 22 18.42 11.08 6.35
C LYS A 22 17.25 11.38 5.39
N LEU A 23 16.18 10.61 5.50
CA LEU A 23 14.95 10.82 4.76
C LEU A 23 14.04 11.72 5.61
N GLU A 24 13.66 12.86 5.06
CA GLU A 24 12.62 13.74 5.61
C GLU A 24 11.30 13.45 4.93
N SER A 25 10.17 13.59 5.64
CA SER A 25 8.86 13.34 5.04
C SER A 25 7.73 14.16 5.63
N TRP A 26 6.72 14.40 4.81
CA TRP A 26 5.43 14.99 5.16
C TRP A 26 4.33 14.05 4.74
N LEU A 27 3.51 13.62 5.69
CA LEU A 27 2.35 12.78 5.44
C LEU A 27 1.09 13.59 5.72
N ARG A 28 0.31 13.86 4.69
CA ARG A 28 -0.93 14.65 4.76
C ARG A 28 -2.12 13.72 4.59
N TYR A 29 -3.11 13.90 5.44
CA TYR A 29 -4.42 13.27 5.34
C TYR A 29 -5.46 14.36 5.14
N THR A 30 -6.19 14.29 4.03
CA THR A 30 -7.31 15.18 3.73
C THR A 30 -8.60 14.38 3.70
N LEU A 31 -9.60 14.80 4.48
CA LEU A 31 -10.95 14.26 4.40
C LEU A 31 -11.69 14.93 3.23
N LEU A 32 -12.10 14.14 2.24
CA LEU A 32 -12.89 14.58 1.09
C LEU A 32 -14.38 14.67 1.47
N GLU A 33 -15.17 15.36 0.65
CA GLU A 33 -16.59 15.66 0.92
C GLU A 33 -17.45 14.39 1.16
N ASP A 34 -17.11 13.28 0.51
CA ASP A 34 -17.80 11.99 0.62
C ASP A 34 -17.32 11.13 1.81
N GLY A 35 -16.39 11.65 2.61
CA GLY A 35 -15.77 10.94 3.72
C GLY A 35 -14.56 10.06 3.33
N THR A 36 -14.18 10.03 2.05
CA THR A 36 -12.94 9.37 1.62
C THR A 36 -11.73 10.14 2.15
N ILE A 37 -10.70 9.41 2.60
CA ILE A 37 -9.44 10.01 3.03
C ILE A 37 -8.45 9.96 1.86
N GLU A 38 -7.93 11.12 1.44
CA GLU A 38 -6.76 11.17 0.57
C GLU A 38 -5.49 11.30 1.42
N MET A 39 -4.54 10.40 1.20
CA MET A 39 -3.23 10.43 1.84
C MET A 39 -2.18 10.79 0.80
N THR A 40 -1.44 11.86 1.06
CA THR A 40 -0.27 12.26 0.28
C THR A 40 0.97 12.14 1.15
N LEU A 41 1.95 11.36 0.71
CA LEU A 41 3.29 11.36 1.28
C LEU A 41 4.22 12.13 0.35
N GLU A 42 4.99 13.05 0.90
CA GLU A 42 6.16 13.63 0.26
C GLU A 42 7.40 13.25 1.06
N CYS A 43 8.49 12.91 0.38
CA CYS A 43 9.75 12.64 1.04
C CYS A 43 10.95 13.18 0.25
N VAL A 44 11.97 13.63 0.99
CA VAL A 44 13.21 14.20 0.45
C VAL A 44 14.39 13.49 1.11
N PRO A 45 15.24 12.78 0.34
CA PRO A 45 16.45 12.18 0.85
C PRO A 45 17.57 13.23 0.92
N HIS A 46 18.15 13.42 2.10
CA HIS A 46 19.20 14.43 2.33
C HIS A 46 20.62 13.87 2.21
N ALA A 47 20.78 12.55 2.02
CA ALA A 47 22.07 11.91 1.82
C ALA A 47 21.95 10.56 1.08
N LYS A 48 23.07 10.06 0.54
CA LYS A 48 23.16 8.75 -0.12
C LYS A 48 23.35 7.61 0.89
N THR A 49 22.33 7.32 1.69
CA THR A 49 22.37 6.33 2.80
C THR A 49 21.79 4.97 2.45
N PHE A 50 20.90 4.87 1.45
CA PHE A 50 20.31 3.61 1.05
C PHE A 50 21.27 2.82 0.16
N ARG A 51 21.91 1.80 0.75
CA ARG A 51 23.05 1.07 0.15
C ARG A 51 22.74 0.44 -1.20
N ASN A 52 21.51 -0.03 -1.39
CA ASN A 52 21.10 -0.74 -2.60
C ASN A 52 20.54 0.19 -3.68
N GLY A 53 20.71 1.51 -3.55
CA GLY A 53 20.36 2.48 -4.58
C GLY A 53 18.87 2.82 -4.68
N TYR A 54 18.04 2.34 -3.76
CA TYR A 54 16.60 2.64 -3.73
C TYR A 54 16.10 2.94 -2.32
N ILE A 55 15.03 3.73 -2.23
CA ILE A 55 14.27 3.94 -1.00
C ILE A 55 13.14 2.91 -0.98
N GLY A 56 12.98 2.18 0.13
CA GLY A 56 11.85 1.30 0.38
C GLY A 56 11.03 1.81 1.55
N LEU A 57 9.75 2.08 1.33
CA LEU A 57 8.79 2.50 2.35
C LEU A 57 7.70 1.46 2.50
N PHE A 58 7.41 1.08 3.74
CA PHE A 58 6.44 0.06 4.09
C PHE A 58 5.37 0.68 4.99
N PHE A 59 4.10 0.49 4.62
CA PHE A 59 2.96 1.03 5.34
C PHE A 59 2.19 -0.13 5.95
N ALA A 60 2.16 -0.15 7.28
CA ALA A 60 1.50 -1.19 8.05
C ALA A 60 0.10 -0.75 8.49
N SER A 61 -0.92 -1.54 8.18
CA SER A 61 -2.31 -1.29 8.61
C SER A 61 -2.86 -2.49 9.37
N TYR A 62 -2.80 -2.43 10.69
CA TYR A 62 -3.25 -3.52 11.57
C TYR A 62 -4.76 -3.45 11.79
N ILE A 63 -5.45 -4.56 11.49
CA ILE A 63 -6.90 -4.63 11.59
C ILE A 63 -7.28 -5.41 12.84
N HIS A 64 -8.16 -4.83 13.65
CA HIS A 64 -8.56 -5.44 14.90
C HIS A 64 -9.64 -6.52 14.67
N GLN A 65 -9.25 -7.79 14.83
CA GLN A 65 -10.11 -8.98 14.85
C GLN A 65 -11.20 -9.06 13.76
N PRO A 66 -10.88 -8.91 12.46
CA PRO A 66 -11.87 -9.10 11.41
C PRO A 66 -12.30 -10.57 11.30
N GLN A 67 -13.50 -10.81 10.75
CA GLN A 67 -14.00 -12.16 10.47
C GLN A 67 -13.17 -12.88 9.41
N SER A 68 -12.56 -12.11 8.50
CA SER A 68 -11.64 -12.61 7.47
C SER A 68 -10.32 -11.86 7.55
N LEU A 69 -9.22 -12.61 7.42
CA LEU A 69 -7.86 -12.05 7.42
C LEU A 69 -7.45 -11.52 6.03
N ASP A 70 -8.22 -11.88 5.01
CA ASP A 70 -7.83 -11.78 3.61
C ASP A 70 -8.09 -10.40 3.02
N ILE A 71 -7.35 -10.07 1.97
CA ILE A 71 -7.64 -8.96 1.07
C ILE A 71 -8.21 -9.47 -0.26
N HIS A 72 -8.90 -8.59 -0.98
CA HIS A 72 -9.48 -8.88 -2.29
C HIS A 72 -8.99 -7.85 -3.30
N PHE A 73 -8.49 -8.33 -4.44
CA PHE A 73 -7.99 -7.48 -5.52
C PHE A 73 -8.28 -8.10 -6.89
N LEU A 74 -8.38 -7.28 -7.92
CA LEU A 74 -8.50 -7.74 -9.29
C LEU A 74 -7.12 -8.15 -9.82
N GLY A 75 -6.99 -9.37 -10.37
CA GLY A 75 -5.70 -9.85 -10.86
C GLY A 75 -5.78 -11.20 -11.57
N HIS A 76 -4.61 -11.79 -11.80
CA HIS A 76 -4.45 -13.08 -12.47
C HIS A 76 -3.30 -13.90 -11.85
N PRO A 77 -3.18 -15.21 -12.14
CA PRO A 77 -2.03 -16.00 -11.73
C PRO A 77 -0.71 -15.40 -12.24
N ALA A 78 0.34 -15.44 -11.41
CA ALA A 78 1.63 -14.85 -11.74
C ALA A 78 2.34 -15.57 -12.92
N ASN A 79 2.02 -16.83 -13.15
CA ASN A 79 2.54 -17.66 -14.23
C ASN A 79 1.72 -17.59 -15.53
N ASP A 80 0.61 -16.85 -15.54
CA ASP A 80 -0.27 -16.70 -16.71
C ASP A 80 -0.63 -15.22 -16.91
N VAL A 81 0.20 -14.52 -17.68
CA VAL A 81 0.04 -13.08 -17.97
C VAL A 81 -1.06 -12.83 -19.02
N GLY A 82 -1.50 -13.88 -19.74
CA GLY A 82 -2.56 -13.78 -20.75
C GLY A 82 -3.96 -14.02 -20.19
N ALA A 83 -4.07 -14.54 -18.97
CA ALA A 83 -5.35 -14.80 -18.32
C ALA A 83 -6.16 -13.52 -18.09
N GLU A 84 -7.48 -13.62 -18.27
CA GLU A 84 -8.40 -12.56 -17.90
C GLU A 84 -8.33 -12.27 -16.40
N ALA A 85 -8.36 -10.98 -16.06
CA ALA A 85 -8.32 -10.56 -14.67
C ALA A 85 -9.64 -10.90 -13.98
N ARG A 86 -9.54 -11.48 -12.78
CA ARG A 86 -10.68 -11.89 -11.94
C ARG A 86 -10.46 -11.42 -10.50
N TRP A 87 -11.54 -11.40 -9.73
CA TRP A 87 -11.45 -11.17 -8.29
C TRP A 87 -10.67 -12.30 -7.62
N ILE A 88 -9.55 -11.93 -6.99
CA ILE A 88 -8.69 -12.83 -6.23
C ILE A 88 -8.94 -12.57 -4.76
N ARG A 89 -9.21 -13.64 -4.01
CA ARG A 89 -9.11 -13.67 -2.55
C ARG A 89 -7.65 -13.94 -2.18
N GLY A 90 -6.94 -12.90 -1.77
CA GLY A 90 -5.55 -12.98 -1.35
C GLY A 90 -5.44 -13.57 0.05
N VAL A 91 -5.06 -14.84 0.15
CA VAL A 91 -4.80 -15.53 1.42
C VAL A 91 -3.30 -15.66 1.65
N THR A 92 -2.83 -15.32 2.84
CA THR A 92 -1.45 -15.59 3.28
C THR A 92 -1.48 -16.63 4.41
N PRO A 93 -0.98 -17.87 4.21
CA PRO A 93 -1.14 -18.94 5.19
C PRO A 93 -0.45 -18.70 6.54
N ARG A 94 0.67 -17.96 6.51
CA ARG A 94 1.44 -17.57 7.68
C ARG A 94 2.25 -16.33 7.36
N HIS A 95 2.67 -15.60 8.39
CA HIS A 95 3.51 -14.42 8.24
C HIS A 95 4.71 -14.69 7.32
N GLY A 96 4.90 -13.84 6.31
CA GLY A 96 6.00 -13.96 5.36
C GLY A 96 5.80 -14.97 4.22
N VAL A 97 4.71 -15.75 4.18
CA VAL A 97 4.44 -16.68 3.07
C VAL A 97 3.41 -16.11 2.11
N HIS A 98 3.83 -15.97 0.85
CA HIS A 98 3.05 -15.31 -0.22
C HIS A 98 2.45 -13.94 0.18
N PRO A 99 3.20 -13.07 0.89
CA PRO A 99 2.64 -11.87 1.50
C PRO A 99 2.41 -10.74 0.51
N THR A 100 3.17 -10.69 -0.61
CA THR A 100 3.21 -9.53 -1.50
C THR A 100 2.76 -9.87 -2.91
N HIS A 101 1.86 -9.05 -3.45
CA HIS A 101 1.29 -9.15 -4.79
C HIS A 101 1.85 -8.01 -5.65
N LEU A 102 2.53 -8.36 -6.74
CA LEU A 102 3.10 -7.41 -7.68
C LEU A 102 2.06 -6.95 -8.72
N ALA A 103 2.28 -5.80 -9.34
CA ALA A 103 1.51 -5.44 -10.53
C ALA A 103 1.79 -6.44 -11.66
N PHE A 104 0.83 -6.62 -12.58
CA PHE A 104 0.98 -7.48 -13.75
C PHE A 104 2.23 -7.15 -14.58
N ASP A 105 2.58 -5.87 -14.68
CA ASP A 105 3.71 -5.32 -15.42
C ASP A 105 4.91 -4.93 -14.54
N ASP A 106 4.87 -5.14 -13.21
CA ASP A 106 6.02 -4.85 -12.37
C ASP A 106 7.14 -5.88 -12.63
N ARG A 107 8.24 -5.37 -13.20
CA ARG A 107 9.49 -6.09 -13.47
C ARG A 107 10.67 -5.50 -12.69
N ARG A 108 10.41 -4.57 -11.76
CA ARG A 108 11.47 -3.94 -10.98
C ARG A 108 12.03 -4.92 -9.97
N GLU A 109 13.35 -4.96 -9.89
CA GLU A 109 14.08 -5.73 -8.91
C GLU A 109 14.69 -4.79 -7.88
N PHE A 110 14.64 -5.21 -6.62
CA PHE A 110 15.16 -4.44 -5.49
C PHE A 110 16.08 -5.37 -4.70
N PRO A 111 17.39 -5.34 -5.00
CA PRO A 111 18.37 -6.19 -4.32
C PRO A 111 18.39 -5.93 -2.82
N HIS A 112 18.51 -6.98 -2.04
CA HIS A 112 18.65 -6.92 -0.58
C HIS A 112 19.72 -7.91 -0.13
N ASP A 113 20.21 -7.72 1.09
CA ASP A 113 21.18 -8.64 1.68
C ASP A 113 20.56 -10.04 1.75
N VAL A 114 21.36 -11.08 1.47
CA VAL A 114 20.87 -12.48 1.45
C VAL A 114 20.23 -12.87 2.78
N ASP A 115 20.76 -12.35 3.89
CA ASP A 115 20.27 -12.62 5.24
C ASP A 115 19.27 -11.54 5.73
N PHE A 116 18.64 -10.79 4.83
CA PHE A 116 17.68 -9.75 5.20
C PHE A 116 16.45 -10.37 5.89
N PRO A 117 16.14 -9.98 7.13
CA PRO A 117 15.20 -10.73 7.97
C PRO A 117 13.72 -10.48 7.62
N LEU A 118 13.39 -9.49 6.78
CA LEU A 118 12.00 -9.12 6.50
C LEU A 118 11.45 -9.85 5.28
N SER A 119 10.79 -10.97 5.54
CA SER A 119 10.12 -11.80 4.53
C SER A 119 8.93 -11.11 3.86
N LEU A 120 8.21 -10.22 4.56
CA LEU A 120 7.04 -9.52 3.99
C LEU A 120 7.39 -8.73 2.72
N VAL A 121 8.56 -8.12 2.70
CA VAL A 121 8.98 -7.18 1.65
C VAL A 121 9.32 -7.90 0.34
N PHE A 122 9.92 -9.08 0.43
CA PHE A 122 10.57 -9.75 -0.70
C PHE A 122 10.02 -11.14 -1.05
N ASN A 123 9.08 -11.69 -0.26
CA ASN A 123 8.38 -12.89 -0.66
C ASN A 123 7.12 -12.53 -1.46
N PHE A 124 6.90 -13.23 -2.56
CA PHE A 124 5.79 -12.95 -3.47
C PHE A 124 4.74 -14.05 -3.47
N SER A 125 3.49 -13.66 -3.74
CA SER A 125 2.41 -14.60 -3.98
C SER A 125 2.44 -15.14 -5.42
N ASP A 126 1.62 -16.16 -5.67
CA ASP A 126 1.39 -16.71 -7.01
C ASP A 126 0.40 -15.86 -7.83
N HIS A 127 0.18 -14.60 -7.45
CA HIS A 127 -0.77 -13.71 -8.09
C HIS A 127 -0.14 -12.35 -8.42
N ARG A 128 -0.65 -11.73 -9.49
CA ARG A 128 -0.35 -10.35 -9.83
C ARG A 128 -1.64 -9.55 -9.93
N TYR A 129 -1.63 -8.34 -9.39
CA TYR A 129 -2.79 -7.46 -9.47
C TYR A 129 -2.83 -6.72 -10.82
N ARG A 130 -4.04 -6.50 -11.33
CA ARG A 130 -4.29 -5.77 -12.58
C ARG A 130 -4.45 -4.28 -12.33
N GLU A 131 -5.10 -3.92 -11.23
CA GLU A 131 -5.36 -2.54 -10.84
C GLU A 131 -4.82 -2.29 -9.42
N PRO A 132 -4.24 -1.12 -9.16
CA PRO A 132 -3.54 -0.84 -7.90
C PRO A 132 -4.53 -0.42 -6.81
N TRP A 133 -5.39 -1.35 -6.41
CA TRP A 133 -6.29 -1.20 -5.27
C TRP A 133 -6.74 -2.55 -4.75
N TYR A 134 -7.14 -2.58 -3.49
CA TYR A 134 -7.71 -3.76 -2.85
C TYR A 134 -8.64 -3.37 -1.72
N TYR A 135 -9.37 -4.34 -1.19
CA TYR A 135 -10.15 -4.15 0.03
C TYR A 135 -10.10 -5.37 0.94
N GLY A 136 -10.25 -5.15 2.23
CA GLY A 136 -10.56 -6.18 3.22
C GLY A 136 -11.91 -5.88 3.87
N VAL A 137 -12.54 -6.89 4.46
CA VAL A 137 -13.85 -6.75 5.14
C VAL A 137 -13.70 -7.05 6.61
N SER A 138 -14.12 -6.11 7.45
CA SER A 138 -14.12 -6.22 8.90
C SER A 138 -15.46 -5.73 9.44
N HIS A 139 -16.16 -6.58 10.20
CA HIS A 139 -17.40 -6.24 10.90
C HIS A 139 -18.48 -5.62 10.00
N GLY A 140 -18.66 -6.18 8.79
CA GLY A 140 -19.64 -5.68 7.83
C GLY A 140 -19.22 -4.42 7.07
N MET A 141 -17.99 -3.96 7.26
CA MET A 141 -17.43 -2.79 6.59
C MET A 141 -16.27 -3.18 5.68
N ALA A 142 -16.22 -2.62 4.48
CA ALA A 142 -15.07 -2.70 3.60
C ALA A 142 -14.11 -1.56 3.90
N LEU A 143 -12.83 -1.88 4.13
CA LEU A 143 -11.74 -0.92 4.07
C LEU A 143 -11.07 -1.06 2.70
N VAL A 144 -11.24 -0.05 1.86
CA VAL A 144 -10.68 -0.01 0.51
C VAL A 144 -9.46 0.89 0.49
N GLN A 145 -8.37 0.42 -0.11
CA GLN A 145 -7.16 1.20 -0.35
C GLN A 145 -6.91 1.29 -1.86
N MET A 146 -6.87 2.52 -2.39
CA MET A 146 -6.77 2.83 -3.82
C MET A 146 -5.52 3.67 -4.06
N PHE A 147 -4.66 3.25 -4.99
CA PHE A 147 -3.35 3.86 -5.20
C PHE A 147 -3.24 4.49 -6.58
N ARG A 148 -2.50 5.60 -6.68
CA ARG A 148 -2.16 6.21 -7.96
C ARG A 148 -1.30 5.26 -8.79
N PRO A 149 -1.67 4.89 -10.04
CA PRO A 149 -0.95 3.86 -10.80
C PRO A 149 0.53 4.16 -11.04
N ARG A 150 0.90 5.44 -11.24
CA ARG A 150 2.30 5.84 -11.47
C ARG A 150 3.22 5.58 -10.27
N ASP A 151 2.65 5.42 -9.07
CA ASP A 151 3.43 5.15 -7.87
C ASP A 151 3.84 3.67 -7.78
N ARG A 152 3.22 2.79 -8.59
CA ARG A 152 3.59 1.37 -8.76
C ARG A 152 3.77 0.68 -7.39
N VAL A 153 2.74 0.76 -6.56
CA VAL A 153 2.70 0.17 -5.22
C VAL A 153 2.89 -1.36 -5.30
N ARG A 154 3.31 -2.01 -4.21
CA ARG A 154 3.14 -3.45 -4.05
C ARG A 154 2.12 -3.70 -2.94
N LEU A 155 1.14 -4.56 -3.19
CA LEU A 155 0.13 -4.89 -2.18
C LEU A 155 0.70 -5.94 -1.25
N SER A 156 0.54 -5.77 0.06
CA SER A 156 1.13 -6.68 1.03
C SER A 156 0.15 -7.04 2.12
N GLN A 157 0.35 -8.19 2.74
CA GLN A 157 -0.48 -8.61 3.86
C GLN A 157 0.25 -9.59 4.77
N SER A 158 -0.27 -9.68 6.00
CA SER A 158 0.15 -10.65 7.00
C SER A 158 -1.07 -11.13 7.76
N PRO A 159 -1.25 -12.43 8.02
CA PRO A 159 -2.41 -12.93 8.77
C PRO A 159 -2.30 -12.63 10.28
N SER A 160 -1.12 -12.22 10.74
CA SER A 160 -0.80 -12.04 12.17
C SER A 160 0.06 -10.80 12.42
N GLY A 161 0.04 -9.81 11.52
CA GLY A 161 0.94 -8.65 11.61
C GLY A 161 0.67 -7.77 12.83
N GLY A 162 -0.60 -7.67 13.26
CA GLY A 162 -1.01 -6.99 14.49
C GLY A 162 -1.12 -7.93 15.70
N GLY A 163 -0.58 -9.15 15.62
CA GLY A 163 -0.76 -10.21 16.60
C GLY A 163 -1.87 -11.21 16.24
N GLN A 164 -2.16 -12.14 17.16
CA GLN A 164 -3.11 -13.23 16.92
C GLN A 164 -4.51 -12.69 16.63
N GLY A 165 -5.07 -13.09 15.48
CA GLY A 165 -6.39 -12.63 15.02
C GLY A 165 -6.40 -11.22 14.42
N ASN A 166 -5.27 -10.52 14.36
CA ASN A 166 -5.17 -9.17 13.84
C ASN A 166 -4.27 -9.18 12.59
N PRO A 167 -4.86 -9.25 11.37
CA PRO A 167 -4.07 -9.21 10.16
C PRO A 167 -3.50 -7.81 9.94
N ALA A 168 -2.55 -7.72 9.03
CA ALA A 168 -2.06 -6.48 8.47
C ALA A 168 -2.43 -6.43 7.00
N TRP A 169 -3.03 -5.32 6.58
CA TRP A 169 -3.43 -5.03 5.20
C TRP A 169 -2.55 -3.88 4.71
N ASP A 170 -1.38 -4.27 4.20
CA ASP A 170 -0.21 -3.41 4.06
C ASP A 170 0.03 -3.03 2.59
N PHE A 171 0.98 -2.13 2.37
CA PHE A 171 1.48 -1.85 1.04
C PHE A 171 2.89 -1.28 1.10
N GLN A 172 3.58 -1.32 -0.05
CA GLN A 172 4.96 -0.91 -0.18
C GLN A 172 5.12 0.08 -1.33
N TRP A 173 5.98 1.07 -1.13
CA TRP A 173 6.39 2.00 -2.16
C TRP A 173 7.91 2.03 -2.29
N PHE A 174 8.40 1.84 -3.50
CA PHE A 174 9.84 1.81 -3.80
C PHE A 174 10.20 2.92 -4.79
N ILE A 175 11.27 3.64 -4.47
CA ILE A 175 11.84 4.70 -5.30
C ILE A 175 13.24 4.25 -5.74
N PRO A 176 13.40 3.73 -6.98
CA PRO A 176 14.71 3.37 -7.52
C PRO A 176 15.52 4.63 -7.84
N ASP A 177 16.86 4.48 -7.86
CA ASP A 177 17.82 5.47 -8.35
C ASP A 177 17.56 6.88 -7.80
N TYR A 178 17.35 6.96 -6.49
CA TYR A 178 16.93 8.22 -5.89
C TYR A 178 18.03 9.29 -5.92
N GLU A 179 17.62 10.54 -6.00
CA GLU A 179 18.48 11.71 -6.09
C GLU A 179 18.39 12.51 -4.79
N ILE A 180 19.53 12.92 -4.24
CA ILE A 180 19.58 13.75 -3.02
C ILE A 180 18.90 15.09 -3.31
N GLY A 181 18.05 15.54 -2.37
CA GLY A 181 17.32 16.81 -2.46
C GLY A 181 16.10 16.78 -3.38
N LYS A 182 15.86 15.69 -4.12
CA LYS A 182 14.65 15.52 -4.94
C LYS A 182 13.46 15.16 -4.07
N CYS A 183 12.35 15.86 -4.26
CA CYS A 183 11.08 15.51 -3.64
C CYS A 183 10.39 14.40 -4.43
N TYR A 184 10.02 13.33 -3.72
CA TYR A 184 9.20 12.24 -4.24
C TYR A 184 7.83 12.27 -3.59
N GLN A 185 6.79 12.03 -4.37
CA GLN A 185 5.41 12.06 -3.90
C GLN A 185 4.70 10.73 -4.17
N PHE A 186 3.92 10.27 -3.18
CA PHE A 186 3.00 9.15 -3.26
C PHE A 186 1.59 9.61 -2.90
N VAL A 187 0.59 9.13 -3.63
CA VAL A 187 -0.83 9.48 -3.38
C VAL A 187 -1.70 8.23 -3.38
N MET A 188 -2.54 8.12 -2.35
CA MET A 188 -3.58 7.10 -2.27
C MET A 188 -4.88 7.67 -1.70
N ARG A 189 -5.97 6.94 -1.86
CA ARG A 189 -7.24 7.19 -1.19
C ARG A 189 -7.67 5.96 -0.42
N ALA A 190 -8.27 6.17 0.74
CA ALA A 190 -8.87 5.13 1.57
C ALA A 190 -10.36 5.42 1.79
N MET A 191 -11.20 4.42 1.55
CA MET A 191 -12.64 4.51 1.77
C MET A 191 -13.06 3.43 2.77
N TYR A 192 -13.95 3.80 3.70
CA TYR A 192 -14.51 2.88 4.69
C TYR A 192 -16.04 2.94 4.61
N LEU A 193 -16.65 1.86 4.15
CA LEU A 193 -18.07 1.83 3.79
C LEU A 193 -18.72 0.49 4.12
N PRO A 194 -20.06 0.42 4.32
CA PRO A 194 -20.76 -0.85 4.47
C PRO A 194 -20.47 -1.79 3.30
N PHE A 195 -20.18 -3.05 3.60
CA PHE A 195 -19.90 -4.06 2.59
C PHE A 195 -21.16 -4.83 2.24
N GLU A 196 -21.57 -4.75 0.97
CA GLU A 196 -22.67 -5.55 0.43
C GLU A 196 -22.17 -6.60 -0.58
N SER A 197 -21.27 -6.19 -1.49
CA SER A 197 -20.72 -7.05 -2.54
C SER A 197 -19.46 -6.47 -3.18
N ALA A 198 -18.72 -7.29 -3.93
CA ALA A 198 -17.59 -6.82 -4.73
C ALA A 198 -18.04 -5.82 -5.83
N GLU A 199 -19.18 -6.05 -6.49
CA GLU A 199 -19.78 -5.08 -7.42
C GLU A 199 -20.04 -3.72 -6.76
N GLN A 200 -20.62 -3.72 -5.55
CA GLN A 200 -20.92 -2.49 -4.83
C GLN A 200 -19.63 -1.70 -4.53
N VAL A 201 -18.60 -2.35 -4.00
CA VAL A 201 -17.30 -1.72 -3.74
C VAL A 201 -16.68 -1.19 -5.05
N THR A 202 -16.77 -1.96 -6.14
CA THR A 202 -16.23 -1.56 -7.45
C THR A 202 -16.89 -0.28 -7.97
N LYS A 203 -18.21 -0.19 -7.82
CA LYS A 203 -19.00 0.98 -8.24
C LYS A 203 -18.71 2.19 -7.34
N SER A 204 -18.75 2.01 -6.03
CA SER A 204 -18.54 3.10 -5.05
C SER A 204 -17.15 3.74 -5.16
N THR A 205 -16.14 2.97 -5.60
CA THR A 205 -14.76 3.45 -5.68
C THR A 205 -14.37 3.99 -7.05
N ALA A 206 -15.22 3.85 -8.07
CA ALA A 206 -14.88 4.11 -9.47
C ALA A 206 -14.37 5.54 -9.70
N GLU A 207 -15.04 6.54 -9.13
CA GLU A 207 -14.67 7.95 -9.30
C GLU A 207 -13.32 8.28 -8.65
N HIS A 208 -13.04 7.73 -7.46
CA HIS A 208 -11.75 7.93 -6.79
C HIS A 208 -10.61 7.23 -7.52
N ARG A 209 -10.85 6.02 -8.05
CA ARG A 209 -9.87 5.31 -8.89
C ARG A 209 -9.58 6.08 -10.17
N ALA A 210 -10.59 6.66 -10.81
CA ALA A 210 -10.42 7.50 -11.99
C ALA A 210 -9.68 8.81 -11.67
N ALA A 211 -9.97 9.45 -10.54
CA ALA A 211 -9.28 10.66 -10.10
C ALA A 211 -7.78 10.44 -9.86
N LEU A 212 -7.41 9.25 -9.36
CA LEU A 212 -6.02 8.83 -9.16
C LEU A 212 -5.28 8.45 -10.45
N GLN A 213 -5.93 8.39 -11.62
CA GLN A 213 -5.23 8.11 -12.89
C GLN A 213 -4.60 9.36 -13.52
N LYS A 214 -4.98 10.56 -13.06
CA LYS A 214 -4.45 11.85 -13.53
C LYS A 214 -3.04 12.10 -12.96
#